data_AF-A0A0G4LVT2-F1
#
_entry.id   AF-A0A0G4LVT2-F1
#
_cell.length_a   1.000
_cell.length_b   1.000
_cell.length_c   1.000
_cell.angle_alpha   90.00
_cell.angle_beta   90.00
_cell.angle_gamma   90.00
#
_symmetry.space_group_name_H-M   'P 1'
#
loop_
_entity.id
_entity.type
_entity.pdbx_description
1 polymer ?
#
loop_
_entity_poly.entity_id
_entity_poly.type
_entity_poly.pdbx_seq_one_letter_code
_entity_poly.pdbx_strand_id
1 'polypeptide(L)'
;MSSRVEKPKSLSARKRQEQFDFIELRGYDVMPCSFCQRKGWKCRMVEGVSRCSECVRRGRSCDGSGVPVNALSRITQELGKLDKKELDEEARLEELQSQVAEALSRLKRLRTQKRSLHERGVKMVNQGLQSLDELDSAEREESEAVVAVQAAGGFGVIDWSALGSFDPESLDFLGTGDTASATVGSSGS
;
A
#
# COMPACT_ATOMS: atom_id res chain seq x y z
N MET A 1 -68.94 -49.45 5.67
CA MET A 1 -67.67 -48.86 6.11
C MET A 1 -66.60 -49.21 5.09
N SER A 2 -66.15 -48.24 4.27
CA SER A 2 -65.14 -48.49 3.24
C SER A 2 -63.75 -48.38 3.86
N SER A 3 -63.10 -49.51 4.07
CA SER A 3 -61.72 -49.57 4.58
C SER A 3 -60.76 -49.14 3.48
N ARG A 4 -60.20 -47.93 3.61
CA ARG A 4 -59.12 -47.44 2.75
C ARG A 4 -57.85 -48.25 3.03
N VAL A 5 -57.53 -49.16 2.13
CA VAL A 5 -56.28 -49.94 2.19
C VAL A 5 -55.11 -49.00 1.92
N GLU A 6 -54.29 -48.73 2.93
CA GLU A 6 -53.04 -48.02 2.73
C GLU A 6 -52.05 -48.93 2.00
N LYS A 7 -51.73 -48.57 0.76
CA LYS A 7 -50.70 -49.28 0.00
C LYS A 7 -49.33 -48.99 0.61
N PRO A 8 -48.46 -50.00 0.74
CA PRO A 8 -47.10 -49.80 1.24
C PRO A 8 -46.34 -48.83 0.35
N LYS A 9 -45.59 -47.91 0.96
CA LYS A 9 -44.75 -46.95 0.25
C LYS A 9 -43.72 -47.70 -0.59
N SER A 10 -43.47 -47.22 -1.81
CA SER A 10 -42.43 -47.78 -2.67
C SER A 10 -41.05 -47.65 -2.02
N LEU A 11 -40.12 -48.53 -2.38
CA LEU A 11 -38.72 -48.48 -1.91
C LEU A 11 -38.08 -47.11 -2.19
N SER A 12 -38.38 -46.52 -3.36
CA SER A 12 -37.91 -45.18 -3.73
C SER A 12 -38.44 -44.10 -2.79
N ALA A 13 -39.73 -44.18 -2.40
CA ALA A 13 -40.32 -43.23 -1.45
C ALA A 13 -39.73 -43.37 -0.05
N ARG A 14 -39.46 -44.60 0.41
CA ARG A 14 -38.77 -44.86 1.69
C ARG A 14 -37.36 -44.29 1.70
N LYS A 15 -36.56 -44.56 0.65
CA LYS A 15 -35.20 -44.04 0.52
C LYS A 15 -35.14 -42.51 0.54
N ARG A 16 -36.09 -41.83 -0.12
CA ARG A 16 -36.18 -40.35 -0.07
C ARG A 16 -36.53 -39.83 1.32
N GLN A 17 -37.36 -40.55 2.07
CA GLN A 17 -37.70 -40.19 3.45
C GLN A 17 -36.48 -40.35 4.36
N GLU A 18 -35.78 -41.48 4.29
CA GLU A 18 -34.55 -41.73 5.06
C GLU A 18 -33.47 -40.67 4.76
N GLN A 19 -33.31 -40.28 3.49
CA GLN A 19 -32.39 -39.19 3.12
C GLN A 19 -32.86 -37.83 3.66
N PHE A 20 -34.17 -37.54 3.63
CA PHE A 20 -34.72 -36.33 4.21
C PHE A 20 -34.43 -36.26 5.72
N ASP A 21 -34.75 -37.34 6.45
CA ASP A 21 -34.55 -37.43 7.90
C ASP A 21 -33.05 -37.25 8.25
N PHE A 22 -32.15 -37.85 7.46
CA PHE A 22 -30.71 -37.68 7.63
C PHE A 22 -30.25 -36.23 7.42
N ILE A 23 -30.72 -35.57 6.35
CA ILE A 23 -30.36 -34.17 6.07
C ILE A 23 -30.95 -33.22 7.11
N GLU A 24 -32.16 -33.49 7.59
CA GLU A 24 -32.78 -32.68 8.64
C GLU A 24 -32.02 -32.79 9.96
N LEU A 25 -31.56 -34.01 10.32
CA LEU A 25 -30.83 -34.25 11.55
C LEU A 25 -29.38 -33.74 11.51
N ARG A 26 -28.67 -33.99 10.40
CA ARG A 26 -27.21 -33.77 10.29
C ARG A 26 -26.81 -32.60 9.38
N GLY A 27 -27.72 -32.08 8.58
CA GLY A 27 -27.45 -31.00 7.64
C GLY A 27 -27.36 -29.63 8.30
N TYR A 28 -26.89 -28.64 7.55
CA TYR A 28 -26.77 -27.25 7.97
C TYR A 28 -27.67 -26.35 7.12
N ASP A 29 -28.04 -25.21 7.69
CA ASP A 29 -28.84 -24.20 7.00
C ASP A 29 -28.00 -23.52 5.92
N VAL A 30 -28.54 -23.52 4.71
CA VAL A 30 -27.95 -22.88 3.53
C VAL A 30 -28.88 -21.79 3.02
N MET A 31 -28.34 -20.93 2.15
CA MET A 31 -29.19 -19.98 1.43
C MET A 31 -30.32 -20.73 0.70
N PRO A 32 -31.57 -20.27 0.83
CA PRO A 32 -32.71 -21.02 0.34
C PRO A 32 -32.70 -21.12 -1.19
N CYS A 33 -32.94 -22.33 -1.71
CA CYS A 33 -33.13 -22.54 -3.13
C CYS A 33 -34.45 -21.91 -3.61
N SER A 34 -34.62 -21.67 -4.92
CA SER A 34 -35.80 -20.98 -5.48
C SER A 34 -37.12 -21.62 -5.07
N PHE A 35 -37.14 -22.95 -4.87
CA PHE A 35 -38.32 -23.65 -4.39
C PHE A 35 -38.61 -23.39 -2.91
N CYS A 36 -37.60 -23.53 -2.04
CA CYS A 36 -37.76 -23.33 -0.60
C CYS A 36 -38.07 -21.86 -0.29
N GLN A 37 -37.47 -20.93 -1.02
CA GLN A 37 -37.73 -19.50 -0.90
C GLN A 37 -39.20 -19.17 -1.20
N ARG A 38 -39.75 -19.65 -2.32
CA ARG A 38 -41.17 -19.45 -2.68
C ARG A 38 -42.16 -20.03 -1.67
N LYS A 39 -41.75 -21.05 -0.90
CA LYS A 39 -42.58 -21.69 0.12
C LYS A 39 -42.31 -21.17 1.53
N GLY A 40 -41.30 -20.33 1.72
CA GLY A 40 -40.89 -19.83 3.04
C GLY A 40 -40.32 -20.93 3.94
N TRP A 41 -39.68 -21.95 3.37
CA TRP A 41 -39.10 -23.06 4.14
C TRP A 41 -37.60 -22.91 4.31
N LYS A 42 -37.09 -23.45 5.43
CA LYS A 42 -35.66 -23.56 5.68
C LYS A 42 -35.06 -24.58 4.72
N CYS A 43 -33.95 -24.20 4.10
CA CYS A 43 -33.21 -25.06 3.18
C CYS A 43 -32.03 -25.66 3.93
N ARG A 44 -32.09 -26.98 4.17
CA ARG A 44 -30.98 -27.73 4.80
C ARG A 44 -30.32 -28.65 3.81
N MET A 45 -28.99 -28.68 3.82
CA MET A 45 -28.15 -29.54 2.97
C MET A 45 -27.07 -30.22 3.83
N VAL A 46 -26.54 -31.33 3.33
CA VAL A 46 -25.36 -32.00 3.89
C VAL A 46 -24.26 -31.93 2.84
N GLU A 47 -23.01 -31.91 3.28
CA GLU A 47 -21.85 -31.94 2.38
C GLU A 47 -21.92 -33.13 1.41
N GLY A 48 -21.50 -32.89 0.16
CA GLY A 48 -21.52 -33.88 -0.91
C GLY A 48 -22.91 -34.18 -1.50
N VAL A 49 -24.01 -33.65 -0.94
CA VAL A 49 -25.36 -33.84 -1.47
C VAL A 49 -25.83 -32.57 -2.18
N SER A 50 -26.13 -32.68 -3.48
CA SER A 50 -26.56 -31.55 -4.33
C SER A 50 -28.00 -31.07 -4.10
N ARG A 51 -28.77 -31.75 -3.24
CA ARG A 51 -30.19 -31.44 -3.02
C ARG A 51 -30.51 -31.21 -1.55
N CYS A 52 -31.29 -30.17 -1.27
CA CYS A 52 -31.80 -29.91 0.07
C CYS A 52 -32.85 -30.92 0.50
N SER A 53 -33.08 -31.00 1.82
CA SER A 53 -34.04 -31.93 2.44
C SER A 53 -35.40 -31.93 1.73
N GLU A 54 -36.00 -30.76 1.53
CA GLU A 54 -37.32 -30.63 0.89
C GLU A 54 -37.33 -31.03 -0.59
N CYS A 55 -36.26 -30.74 -1.33
CA CYS A 55 -36.15 -31.19 -2.72
C CYS A 55 -35.94 -32.71 -2.81
N VAL A 56 -35.16 -33.30 -1.88
CA VAL A 56 -34.99 -34.75 -1.78
C VAL A 56 -36.31 -35.44 -1.46
N ARG A 57 -37.01 -34.99 -0.42
CA ARG A 57 -38.30 -35.56 0.01
C ARG A 57 -39.32 -35.60 -1.13
N ARG A 58 -39.34 -34.55 -1.95
CA ARG A 58 -40.29 -34.37 -3.06
C ARG A 58 -39.79 -34.90 -4.39
N GLY A 59 -38.56 -35.41 -4.46
CA GLY A 59 -37.97 -35.97 -5.67
C GLY A 59 -37.75 -34.94 -6.79
N ARG A 60 -37.38 -33.71 -6.45
CA ARG A 60 -37.13 -32.62 -7.41
C ARG A 60 -35.66 -32.24 -7.51
N SER A 61 -35.32 -31.48 -8.55
CA SER A 61 -34.05 -30.77 -8.65
C SER A 61 -33.95 -29.68 -7.58
N CYS A 62 -32.72 -29.32 -7.24
CA CYS A 62 -32.40 -28.27 -6.28
C CYS A 62 -31.34 -27.38 -6.91
N ASP A 63 -31.54 -26.06 -6.82
CA ASP A 63 -30.67 -25.00 -7.30
C ASP A 63 -29.94 -24.29 -6.14
N GLY A 64 -29.96 -24.87 -4.94
CA GLY A 64 -29.24 -24.34 -3.78
C GLY A 64 -27.72 -24.55 -3.90
N SER A 65 -26.94 -23.54 -3.52
CA SER A 65 -25.46 -23.56 -3.62
C SER A 65 -24.77 -24.48 -2.60
N GLY A 66 -25.47 -24.93 -1.56
CA GLY A 66 -24.87 -25.73 -0.49
C GLY A 66 -23.96 -24.94 0.45
N VAL A 67 -23.88 -23.60 0.30
CA VAL A 67 -23.07 -22.72 1.15
C VAL A 67 -23.85 -22.39 2.44
N PRO A 68 -23.27 -22.65 3.63
CA PRO A 68 -23.91 -22.32 4.90
C PRO A 68 -24.18 -20.81 5.03
N VAL A 69 -25.32 -20.44 5.61
CA VAL A 69 -25.70 -19.02 5.79
C VAL A 69 -24.65 -18.23 6.59
N ASN A 70 -24.02 -18.88 7.57
CA ASN A 70 -23.04 -18.25 8.47
C ASN A 70 -21.60 -18.32 7.95
N ALA A 71 -21.34 -18.96 6.80
CA ALA A 71 -19.98 -19.07 6.28
C ALA A 71 -19.45 -17.69 5.83
N LEU A 72 -20.27 -16.95 5.10
CA LEU A 72 -19.89 -15.63 4.58
C LEU A 72 -19.71 -14.60 5.69
N SER A 73 -20.55 -14.61 6.73
CA SER A 73 -20.45 -13.65 7.83
C SER A 73 -19.18 -13.81 8.67
N ARG A 74 -18.68 -15.04 8.84
CA ARG A 74 -17.38 -15.28 9.50
C ARG A 74 -16.23 -14.78 8.64
N ILE A 75 -16.28 -15.06 7.33
CA ILE A 75 -15.25 -14.61 6.39
C ILE A 75 -15.19 -13.09 6.36
N THR A 76 -16.33 -12.40 6.28
CA THR A 76 -16.35 -10.92 6.25
C THR A 76 -15.84 -10.32 7.56
N GLN A 77 -16.10 -10.94 8.71
CA GLN A 77 -15.53 -10.49 9.99
C GLN A 77 -14.02 -10.69 10.06
N GLU A 78 -13.50 -11.82 9.59
CA GLU A 78 -12.05 -12.07 9.58
C GLU A 78 -11.34 -11.16 8.58
N LEU A 79 -11.92 -10.93 7.39
CA LEU A 79 -11.42 -9.93 6.43
C LEU A 79 -11.33 -8.55 7.08
N GLY A 80 -12.42 -8.07 7.69
CA GLY A 80 -12.42 -6.77 8.36
C GLY A 80 -11.46 -6.67 9.56
N LYS A 81 -11.05 -7.79 10.17
CA LYS A 81 -9.98 -7.81 11.18
C LYS A 81 -8.60 -7.73 10.55
N LEU A 82 -8.40 -8.38 9.40
CA LEU A 82 -7.15 -8.33 8.66
C LEU A 82 -6.91 -6.95 8.06
N ASP A 83 -7.92 -6.35 7.45
CA ASP A 83 -7.83 -5.00 6.87
C ASP A 83 -7.37 -3.97 7.90
N LYS A 84 -7.86 -4.06 9.15
CA LYS A 84 -7.42 -3.18 10.24
C LYS A 84 -5.95 -3.39 10.62
N LYS A 85 -5.51 -4.64 10.69
CA LYS A 85 -4.12 -4.96 10.99
C LYS A 85 -3.18 -4.52 9.87
N GLU A 86 -3.64 -4.63 8.63
CA GLU A 86 -2.89 -4.15 7.46
C GLU A 86 -2.67 -2.64 7.56
N LEU A 87 -3.74 -1.86 7.80
CA LEU A 87 -3.63 -0.41 8.01
C LEU A 87 -2.71 -0.03 9.17
N ASP A 88 -2.79 -0.74 10.30
CA ASP A 88 -1.93 -0.49 11.46
C ASP A 88 -0.44 -0.73 11.14
N GLU A 89 -0.13 -1.80 10.40
CA GLU A 89 1.25 -2.10 9.98
C GLU A 89 1.75 -1.16 8.87
N GLU A 90 0.87 -0.72 7.96
CA GLU A 90 1.19 0.31 6.96
C GLU A 90 1.61 1.62 7.65
N ALA A 91 0.83 2.10 8.62
CA ALA A 91 1.18 3.29 9.40
C ALA A 91 2.52 3.13 10.14
N ARG A 92 2.80 1.93 10.65
CA ARG A 92 4.08 1.62 11.28
C ARG A 92 5.25 1.63 10.29
N LEU A 93 5.02 1.14 9.06
CA LEU A 93 6.02 1.18 8.00
C LEU A 93 6.35 2.62 7.59
N GLU A 94 5.35 3.50 7.48
CA GLU A 94 5.55 4.92 7.20
C GLU A 94 6.42 5.60 8.27
N GLU A 95 6.15 5.33 9.54
CA GLU A 95 6.96 5.84 10.65
C GLU A 95 8.40 5.31 10.62
N LEU A 96 8.60 4.02 10.30
CA LEU A 96 9.94 3.48 10.13
C LEU A 96 10.68 4.09 8.94
N GLN A 97 9.98 4.38 7.84
CA GLN A 97 10.57 5.06 6.68
C GLN A 97 11.04 6.47 7.03
N SER A 98 10.26 7.21 7.85
CA SER A 98 10.64 8.55 8.30
C SER A 98 11.93 8.51 9.14
N GLN A 99 12.04 7.53 10.05
CA GLN A 99 13.23 7.33 10.88
C GLN A 99 14.46 6.94 10.06
N VAL A 100 14.30 6.08 9.05
CA VAL A 100 15.38 5.72 8.13
C VAL A 100 15.84 6.93 7.33
N ALA A 101 14.90 7.74 6.81
CA ALA A 101 15.24 8.97 6.08
C ALA A 101 16.03 9.95 6.95
N GLU A 102 15.62 10.12 8.22
CA GLU A 102 16.33 10.96 9.17
C GLU A 102 17.74 10.43 9.45
N ALA A 103 17.87 9.13 9.74
CA ALA A 103 19.17 8.49 9.98
C ALA A 103 20.11 8.63 8.77
N LEU A 104 19.59 8.47 7.55
CA LEU A 104 20.36 8.66 6.31
C LEU A 104 20.81 10.11 6.14
N SER A 105 19.96 11.10 6.44
CA SER A 105 20.32 12.52 6.37
C SER A 105 21.47 12.84 7.35
N ARG A 106 21.39 12.32 8.59
CA ARG A 106 22.43 12.47 9.62
C ARG A 106 23.73 11.82 9.16
N LEU A 107 23.67 10.60 8.61
CA LEU A 107 24.83 9.89 8.07
C LEU A 107 25.49 10.65 6.93
N LYS A 108 24.70 11.22 6.00
CA LYS A 108 25.20 12.04 4.89
C LYS A 108 25.94 13.27 5.41
N ARG A 109 25.38 13.98 6.41
CA ARG A 109 26.03 15.14 7.04
C ARG A 109 27.38 14.77 7.66
N LEU A 110 27.41 13.68 8.44
CA LEU A 110 28.65 13.20 9.06
C LEU A 110 29.71 12.83 8.02
N ARG A 111 29.33 12.19 6.91
CA ARG A 111 30.25 11.87 5.82
C ARG A 111 30.81 13.12 5.15
N THR A 112 30.00 14.16 4.97
CA THR A 112 30.47 15.44 4.43
C THR A 112 31.42 16.14 5.41
N GLN A 113 31.08 16.22 6.70
CA GLN A 113 31.96 16.78 7.73
C GLN A 113 33.30 16.04 7.83
N LYS A 114 33.28 14.70 7.74
CA LYS A 114 34.50 13.89 7.72
C LYS A 114 35.37 14.22 6.50
N ARG A 115 34.77 14.32 5.32
CA ARG A 115 35.50 14.67 4.08
C ARG A 115 36.11 16.06 4.16
N SER A 116 35.33 17.06 4.59
CA SER A 116 35.85 18.44 4.72
C SER A 116 36.98 18.54 5.73
N LEU A 117 36.88 17.85 6.88
CA LEU A 117 37.98 17.81 7.86
C LEU A 117 39.22 17.11 7.31
N HIS A 118 39.04 16.02 6.56
CA HIS A 118 40.14 15.33 5.92
C HIS A 118 40.85 16.21 4.88
N GLU A 119 40.10 16.88 4.01
CA GLU A 119 40.62 17.82 3.02
C GLU A 119 41.39 18.98 3.68
N ARG A 120 40.81 19.59 4.73
CA ARG A 120 41.48 20.64 5.52
C ARG A 120 42.76 20.14 6.17
N GLY A 121 42.75 18.93 6.75
CA GLY A 121 43.94 18.31 7.33
C GLY A 121 45.07 18.12 6.30
N VAL A 122 44.73 17.68 5.09
CA VAL A 122 45.70 17.57 3.98
C VAL A 122 46.27 18.93 3.61
N LYS A 123 45.43 19.98 3.50
CA LYS A 123 45.90 21.34 3.23
C LYS A 123 46.84 21.86 4.32
N MET A 124 46.50 21.69 5.59
CA MET A 124 47.36 22.10 6.70
C MET A 124 48.74 21.47 6.62
N VAL A 125 48.81 20.16 6.35
CA VAL A 125 50.08 19.44 6.19
C VAL A 125 50.88 19.99 5.00
N ASN A 126 50.23 20.24 3.87
CA ASN A 126 50.90 20.75 2.67
C ASN A 126 51.41 22.19 2.84
N GLN A 127 50.70 23.02 3.61
CA GLN A 127 51.03 24.43 3.85
C GLN A 127 51.88 24.64 5.12
N GLY A 128 52.11 23.59 5.92
CA GLY A 128 52.86 23.66 7.17
C GLY A 128 52.16 24.43 8.30
N LEU A 129 50.82 24.54 8.24
CA LEU A 129 50.01 25.24 9.25
C LEU A 129 49.78 24.37 10.48
N GLN A 130 49.74 24.99 11.66
CA GLN A 130 49.63 24.28 12.94
C GLN A 130 48.21 24.26 13.49
N SER A 131 47.32 25.15 13.02
CA SER A 131 45.94 25.25 13.49
C SER A 131 44.92 25.43 12.36
N LEU A 132 43.67 25.05 12.64
CA LEU A 132 42.56 25.27 11.72
C LEU A 132 42.24 26.76 11.57
N ASP A 133 42.48 27.57 12.60
CA ASP A 133 42.24 29.02 12.56
C ASP A 133 43.21 29.71 11.59
N GLU A 134 44.47 29.28 11.55
CA GLU A 134 45.46 29.73 10.56
C GLU A 134 45.04 29.38 9.12
N LEU A 135 44.51 28.16 8.91
CA LEU A 135 43.99 27.74 7.60
C LEU A 135 42.78 28.59 7.21
N ASP A 136 41.84 28.80 8.12
CA ASP A 136 40.64 29.61 7.86
C ASP A 136 41.00 31.09 7.62
N SER A 137 42.07 31.63 8.22
CA SER A 137 42.55 32.99 7.89
C SER A 137 43.18 33.04 6.50
N ALA A 138 44.01 32.06 6.15
CA ALA A 138 44.64 31.98 4.83
C ALA A 138 43.59 31.82 3.71
N GLU A 139 42.58 30.97 3.91
CA GLU A 139 41.48 30.80 2.93
C GLU A 139 40.64 32.08 2.77
N ARG A 140 40.48 32.89 3.83
CA ARG A 140 39.77 34.18 3.74
C ARG A 140 40.58 35.21 2.95
N GLU A 141 41.88 35.34 3.23
CA GLU A 141 42.78 36.23 2.48
C GLU A 141 42.82 35.84 0.99
N GLU A 142 42.90 34.54 0.68
CA GLU A 142 42.82 34.05 -0.69
C GLU A 142 41.47 34.38 -1.34
N SER A 143 40.36 34.16 -0.63
CA SER A 143 39.01 34.44 -1.14
C SER A 143 38.78 35.92 -1.39
N GLU A 144 39.21 36.79 -0.46
CA GLU A 144 39.14 38.25 -0.60
C GLU A 144 40.00 38.75 -1.76
N ALA A 145 41.21 38.18 -1.93
CA ALA A 145 42.07 38.48 -3.07
C ALA A 145 41.43 38.04 -4.40
N VAL A 146 40.82 36.85 -4.46
CA VAL A 146 40.11 36.36 -5.65
C VAL A 146 38.93 37.27 -6.00
N VAL A 147 38.13 37.68 -5.00
CA VAL A 147 37.01 38.60 -5.19
C VAL A 147 37.49 39.97 -5.64
N ALA A 148 38.58 40.49 -5.08
CA ALA A 148 39.17 41.76 -5.49
C ALA A 148 39.69 41.72 -6.94
N VAL A 149 40.33 40.63 -7.35
CA VAL A 149 40.78 40.41 -8.74
C VAL A 149 39.59 40.31 -9.68
N GLN A 150 38.53 39.59 -9.31
CA GLN A 150 37.29 39.53 -10.08
C GLN A 150 36.64 40.91 -10.24
N ALA A 151 36.58 41.70 -9.16
CA ALA A 151 36.04 43.06 -9.16
C ALA A 151 36.91 44.05 -9.97
N ALA A 152 38.22 43.84 -10.02
CA ALA A 152 39.15 44.59 -10.87
C ALA A 152 39.09 44.18 -12.37
N GLY A 153 38.13 43.33 -12.76
CA GLY A 153 37.92 42.91 -14.14
C GLY A 153 38.65 41.63 -14.56
N GLY A 154 39.24 40.89 -13.61
CA GLY A 154 39.88 39.59 -13.83
C GLY A 154 38.91 38.43 -14.06
N PHE A 155 37.86 38.61 -14.86
CA PHE A 155 36.81 37.61 -15.11
C PHE A 155 37.12 36.69 -16.32
N GLY A 156 38.24 36.91 -17.03
CA GLY A 156 38.47 36.39 -18.38
C GLY A 156 39.30 35.11 -18.53
N VAL A 157 39.55 34.33 -17.47
CA VAL A 157 40.44 33.14 -17.56
C VAL A 157 39.65 31.81 -17.62
N ILE A 158 38.35 31.81 -17.33
CA ILE A 158 37.51 30.60 -17.37
C ILE A 158 36.60 30.65 -18.60
N ASP A 159 36.89 29.82 -19.60
CA ASP A 159 36.02 29.60 -20.75
C ASP A 159 34.84 28.68 -20.35
N TRP A 160 33.72 29.28 -19.98
CA TRP A 160 32.48 28.56 -19.64
C TRP A 160 31.90 27.77 -20.83
N SER A 161 32.28 28.13 -22.07
CA SER A 161 31.92 27.36 -23.27
C SER A 161 32.57 25.97 -23.30
N ALA A 162 33.70 25.81 -22.61
CA ALA A 162 34.44 24.54 -22.53
C ALA A 162 33.95 23.61 -21.42
N LEU A 163 33.16 24.10 -20.45
CA LEU A 163 32.62 23.31 -19.34
C LEU A 163 31.32 22.55 -19.68
N GLY A 164 30.96 22.52 -20.95
CA GLY A 164 29.88 21.70 -21.47
C GLY A 164 28.56 22.45 -21.53
N SER A 165 27.99 22.48 -22.73
CA SER A 165 26.64 22.90 -23.04
C SER A 165 25.65 22.41 -21.98
N PHE A 166 25.18 23.33 -21.15
CA PHE A 166 24.10 23.08 -20.21
C PHE A 166 22.81 22.93 -21.04
N ASP A 167 22.44 21.70 -21.38
CA ASP A 167 21.18 21.42 -22.08
C ASP A 167 20.00 21.72 -21.13
N PRO A 168 19.17 22.74 -21.42
CA PRO A 168 18.05 23.11 -20.56
C PRO A 168 16.94 22.05 -20.49
N GLU A 169 16.97 21.02 -21.34
CA GLU A 169 16.05 19.87 -21.30
C GLU A 169 16.38 18.85 -20.20
N SER A 170 17.51 18.98 -19.49
CA SER A 170 17.87 18.07 -18.39
C SER A 170 17.24 18.42 -17.03
N LEU A 171 16.44 19.50 -16.96
CA LEU A 171 15.85 20.03 -15.73
C LEU A 171 14.39 19.61 -15.48
N ASP A 172 13.92 18.53 -16.11
CA ASP A 172 12.61 17.92 -15.79
C ASP A 172 12.66 17.00 -14.55
N PHE A 173 13.78 16.91 -13.84
CA PHE A 173 13.93 16.06 -12.66
C PHE A 173 13.43 16.70 -11.33
N LEU A 174 13.05 17.98 -11.32
CA LEU A 174 12.39 18.60 -10.17
C LEU A 174 11.04 19.15 -10.62
N GLY A 175 10.00 18.41 -10.25
CA GLY A 175 8.62 18.64 -10.68
C GLY A 175 8.17 20.10 -10.58
N THR A 176 7.44 20.50 -11.60
CA THR A 176 6.59 21.68 -11.71
C THR A 176 5.88 21.98 -10.38
N GLY A 177 6.38 22.99 -9.67
CA GLY A 177 5.69 23.67 -8.58
C GLY A 177 5.50 25.13 -8.99
N ASP A 178 4.26 25.46 -9.36
CA ASP A 178 3.70 26.76 -9.75
C ASP A 178 4.47 28.01 -9.28
N THR A 179 4.97 28.80 -10.24
CA THR A 179 5.25 30.22 -10.02
C THR A 179 3.96 31.03 -10.22
N ALA A 180 3.33 31.45 -9.12
CA ALA A 180 2.25 32.43 -9.17
C ALA A 180 2.79 33.80 -9.66
N SER A 181 2.24 34.28 -10.77
CA SER A 181 2.44 35.62 -11.32
C SER A 181 2.10 36.71 -10.30
N ALA A 182 3.09 37.52 -9.93
CA ALA A 182 2.88 38.81 -9.28
C ALA A 182 2.95 39.91 -10.36
N THR A 183 1.80 40.37 -10.84
CA THR A 183 1.70 41.57 -11.67
C THR A 183 1.71 42.81 -10.79
N VAL A 184 2.77 43.61 -10.90
CA VAL A 184 2.87 44.95 -10.30
C VAL A 184 2.13 45.93 -11.20
N GLY A 185 1.01 46.46 -10.72
CA GLY A 185 0.28 47.57 -11.35
C GLY A 185 0.94 48.90 -11.02
N SER A 186 1.45 49.57 -12.05
CA SER A 186 2.00 50.93 -11.99
C SER A 186 0.87 51.97 -11.97
N SER A 187 0.96 52.91 -11.03
CA SER A 187 0.05 54.03 -10.80
C SER A 187 0.34 55.24 -11.70
N GLY A 188 -0.74 55.81 -12.26
CA GLY A 188 -1.03 57.25 -12.41
C GLY A 188 0.03 58.20 -12.98
N SER A 189 -0.18 58.69 -14.20
CA SER A 189 -0.57 60.08 -14.54
C SER A 189 -0.74 60.22 -16.05
#